data_AF-A0A532UTG0-F1
#
_entry.id   AF-A0A532UTG0-F1
#
_cell.length_a   1.000
_cell.length_b   1.000
_cell.length_c   1.000
_cell.angle_alpha   90.00
_cell.angle_beta   90.00
_cell.angle_gamma   90.00
#
_symmetry.space_group_name_H-M   'P 1'
#
loop_
_entity.id
_entity.type
_entity.pdbx_description
1 polymer ?
#
loop_
_entity_poly.entity_id
_entity_poly.type
_entity_poly.pdbx_seq_one_letter_code
_entity_poly.pdbx_strand_id
1 'polypeptide(L)'
;MQRTNETLARNLVTWLMAISSLMALVAMLAESATAQRPRPGRSADNPKVKVGEFAPDFELPKLTFKTDADGKHIGVISETDTVKLSSFRGKKPVCMIMSSYT
;
A
#
# COMPACT_ATOMS: atom_id res chain seq x y z
N MET A 1 35.86 12.24 -62.95
CA MET A 1 36.21 12.06 -61.52
C MET A 1 34.95 12.32 -60.67
N GLN A 2 34.07 11.34 -60.50
CA GLN A 2 32.74 11.53 -59.86
C GLN A 2 32.46 10.53 -58.71
N ARG A 3 33.41 9.62 -58.42
CA ARG A 3 33.24 8.51 -57.46
C ARG A 3 33.49 8.89 -55.98
N THR A 4 33.98 10.09 -55.68
CA THR A 4 34.36 10.50 -54.31
C THR A 4 33.20 11.09 -53.51
N ASN A 5 32.20 11.67 -54.18
CA ASN A 5 31.12 12.40 -53.51
C ASN A 5 30.01 11.47 -52.98
N GLU A 6 29.81 10.30 -53.62
CA GLU A 6 28.79 9.33 -53.21
C GLU A 6 29.17 8.59 -51.92
N THR A 7 30.46 8.34 -51.71
CA THR A 7 30.96 7.66 -50.50
C THR A 7 30.89 8.57 -49.28
N LEU A 8 31.16 9.87 -49.46
CA LEU A 8 30.99 10.88 -48.41
C LEU A 8 29.53 11.06 -48.02
N ALA A 9 28.62 11.14 -49.01
CA ALA A 9 27.19 11.25 -48.76
C ALA A 9 26.64 10.03 -48.01
N ARG A 10 27.06 8.81 -48.37
CA ARG A 10 26.67 7.58 -47.69
C ARG A 10 27.16 7.54 -46.24
N ASN A 11 28.40 7.93 -45.97
CA ASN A 11 28.94 7.95 -44.61
C ASN A 11 28.24 8.98 -43.73
N LEU A 12 27.88 10.15 -44.28
CA LEU A 12 27.20 11.21 -43.56
C LEU A 12 25.75 10.83 -43.21
N VAL A 13 25.05 10.12 -44.12
CA VAL A 13 23.72 9.56 -43.86
C VAL A 13 23.78 8.49 -42.76
N THR A 14 24.77 7.58 -42.79
CA THR A 14 24.92 6.55 -41.75
C THR A 14 25.16 7.17 -40.37
N TRP A 15 25.98 8.22 -40.31
CA TRP A 15 26.22 8.98 -39.08
C TRP A 15 24.96 9.68 -38.57
N LEU A 16 24.19 10.32 -39.45
CA LEU A 16 22.93 10.97 -39.07
C LEU A 16 21.91 9.98 -38.52
N MET A 17 21.79 8.78 -39.11
CA MET A 17 20.87 7.74 -38.63
C MET A 17 21.29 7.16 -37.28
N ALA A 18 22.60 7.01 -37.04
CA ALA A 18 23.11 6.57 -35.73
C ALA A 18 22.82 7.60 -34.63
N ILE A 19 23.01 8.89 -34.93
CA ILE A 19 22.75 9.98 -33.97
C ILE A 19 21.25 10.10 -33.68
N SER A 20 20.37 10.02 -34.69
CA SER A 20 18.93 10.11 -34.48
C SER A 20 18.39 8.93 -33.65
N SER A 21 18.91 7.72 -33.89
CA SER A 21 18.58 6.52 -33.08
C SER A 21 18.99 6.67 -31.62
N LEU A 22 20.19 7.20 -31.36
CA LEU A 22 20.66 7.44 -30.00
C LEU A 22 19.79 8.49 -29.27
N MET A 23 19.41 9.57 -29.96
CA MET A 23 18.53 10.59 -29.39
C MET A 23 17.13 10.05 -29.09
N ALA A 24 16.59 9.16 -29.93
CA ALA A 24 15.31 8.51 -29.67
C ALA A 24 15.36 7.60 -28.43
N LEU A 25 16.47 6.87 -28.23
CA LEU A 25 16.67 6.04 -27.04
C LEU A 25 16.76 6.88 -25.76
N VAL A 26 17.48 8.01 -25.80
CA VAL A 26 17.60 8.94 -24.67
C VAL A 26 16.23 9.55 -24.31
N ALA A 27 15.41 9.91 -25.31
CA ALA A 27 14.06 10.43 -25.07
C ALA A 27 13.16 9.39 -24.37
N MET A 28 13.17 8.13 -24.81
CA MET A 28 12.36 7.06 -24.18
C MET A 28 12.79 6.76 -22.74
N LEU A 29 14.08 6.86 -22.42
CA LEU A 29 14.58 6.69 -21.05
C LEU A 29 14.22 7.87 -20.14
N ALA A 30 14.17 9.10 -20.66
CA ALA A 30 13.75 10.27 -19.89
C ALA A 30 12.24 10.23 -19.55
N GLU A 31 11.42 9.71 -20.45
CA GLU A 31 9.96 9.63 -20.28
C GLU A 31 9.56 8.56 -19.25
N SER A 32 10.38 7.50 -19.10
CA SER A 32 10.18 6.47 -18.07
C SER A 32 10.60 6.92 -16.66
N ALA A 33 11.48 7.92 -16.52
CA ALA A 33 11.88 8.47 -15.22
C ALA A 33 10.88 9.49 -14.63
N THR A 34 10.00 10.07 -15.46
CA THR A 34 9.07 11.14 -15.04
C THR A 34 7.65 10.64 -14.73
N ALA A 35 7.37 9.36 -14.92
CA ALA A 35 6.07 8.73 -14.60
C ALA A 35 5.84 8.45 -13.10
N GLN A 36 6.64 9.02 -12.20
CA GLN A 36 6.36 8.95 -10.75
C GLN A 36 5.32 10.01 -10.37
N ARG A 37 4.06 9.68 -10.65
CA ARG A 37 2.89 10.43 -10.18
C ARG A 37 3.05 10.67 -8.66
N PRO A 38 3.03 11.91 -8.16
CA PRO A 38 3.04 12.16 -6.73
C PRO A 38 1.81 11.47 -6.14
N ARG A 39 2.00 10.38 -5.41
CA ARG A 39 0.95 9.88 -4.53
C ARG A 39 0.74 11.00 -3.50
N PRO A 40 -0.48 11.51 -3.31
CA PRO A 40 -0.75 12.35 -2.17
C PRO A 40 -0.43 11.50 -0.95
N GLY A 41 0.70 11.79 -0.31
CA GLY A 41 1.06 11.20 0.96
C GLY A 41 -0.08 11.56 1.90
N ARG A 42 -0.83 10.55 2.36
CA ARG A 42 -1.59 10.66 3.60
C ARG A 42 -0.55 11.00 4.66
N SER A 43 -0.33 12.29 4.91
CA SER A 43 0.18 12.75 6.20
C SER A 43 -0.96 12.46 7.16
N ALA A 44 -1.09 11.20 7.56
CA ALA A 44 -1.85 10.88 8.74
C ALA A 44 -1.06 11.54 9.87
N ASP A 45 -1.62 12.62 10.43
CA ASP A 45 -1.12 13.18 11.69
C ASP A 45 -0.83 12.01 12.63
N ASN A 46 0.37 11.99 13.21
CA ASN A 46 0.73 10.95 14.17
C ASN A 46 -0.35 10.91 15.25
N PRO A 47 -1.01 9.76 15.49
CA PRO A 47 -2.08 9.69 16.45
C PRO A 47 -1.54 10.09 17.82
N LYS A 48 -2.15 11.11 18.44
CA LYS A 48 -1.76 11.62 19.75
C LYS A 48 -1.93 10.48 20.77
N VAL A 49 -0.81 9.98 21.27
CA VAL A 49 -0.78 8.94 22.30
C VAL A 49 -1.36 9.52 23.60
N LYS A 50 -2.35 8.82 24.18
CA LYS A 50 -3.06 9.23 25.41
C LYS A 50 -2.77 8.25 26.54
N VAL A 51 -1.62 8.41 27.21
CA VAL A 51 -1.25 7.59 28.38
C VAL A 51 -1.73 8.29 29.66
N GLY A 52 -2.32 7.54 30.58
CA GLY A 52 -2.84 8.05 31.87
C GLY A 52 -4.27 8.60 31.81
N GLU A 53 -4.80 8.86 30.62
CA GLU A 53 -6.23 9.12 30.41
C GLU A 53 -7.03 7.81 30.52
N PHE A 54 -8.33 7.93 30.84
CA PHE A 54 -9.23 6.77 30.74
C PHE A 54 -9.34 6.32 29.27
N ALA A 55 -9.18 5.01 29.06
CA ALA A 55 -9.39 4.41 27.75
C ALA A 55 -10.82 4.70 27.25
N PRO A 56 -11.01 5.05 25.96
CA PRO A 56 -12.32 5.22 25.36
C PRO A 56 -13.17 3.97 25.54
N ASP A 57 -14.43 4.14 25.95
CA ASP A 57 -15.33 3.01 26.11
C ASP A 57 -15.81 2.51 24.74
N PHE A 58 -16.18 1.23 24.68
CA PHE A 58 -16.79 0.62 23.51
C PHE A 58 -17.79 -0.43 23.96
N GLU A 59 -18.72 -0.77 23.07
CA GLU A 59 -19.66 -1.87 23.21
C GLU A 59 -19.57 -2.74 21.96
N LEU A 60 -19.10 -3.97 22.13
CA LEU A 60 -18.87 -4.90 21.02
C LEU A 60 -19.66 -6.19 21.20
N PRO A 61 -20.21 -6.77 20.14
CA PRO A 61 -20.78 -8.13 20.17
C PRO A 61 -19.74 -9.14 20.66
N LYS A 62 -20.14 -10.10 21.50
CA LYS A 62 -19.24 -11.19 21.91
C LYS A 62 -19.12 -12.24 20.81
N LEU A 63 -17.89 -12.67 20.57
CA LEU A 63 -17.61 -13.86 19.77
C LEU A 63 -17.61 -15.09 20.70
N THR A 64 -18.40 -16.11 20.35
CA THR A 64 -18.39 -17.41 21.03
C THR A 64 -17.93 -18.49 20.08
N PHE A 65 -17.05 -19.37 20.54
CA PHE A 65 -16.63 -20.53 19.77
C PHE A 65 -17.56 -21.70 20.08
N LYS A 66 -18.16 -22.27 19.05
CA LYS A 66 -19.00 -23.48 19.13
C LYS A 66 -18.41 -24.56 18.24
N THR A 67 -18.81 -25.80 18.48
CA THR A 67 -18.47 -26.93 17.61
C THR A 67 -19.70 -27.24 16.75
N ASP A 68 -19.51 -27.26 15.44
CA ASP A 68 -20.54 -27.63 14.48
C ASP A 68 -20.78 -29.15 14.48
N ALA A 69 -21.83 -29.62 13.81
CA ALA A 69 -22.16 -31.03 13.64
C ALA A 69 -21.00 -31.86 13.05
N ASP A 70 -20.18 -31.23 12.20
CA ASP A 70 -18.99 -31.84 11.60
C ASP A 70 -17.73 -31.82 12.52
N GLY A 71 -17.88 -31.41 13.79
CA GLY A 71 -16.77 -31.30 14.74
C GLY A 71 -15.86 -30.08 14.52
N LYS A 72 -16.21 -29.20 13.58
CA LYS A 72 -15.43 -27.98 13.28
C LYS A 72 -15.72 -26.88 14.29
N HIS A 73 -14.68 -26.21 14.78
CA HIS A 73 -14.84 -25.00 15.58
C HIS A 73 -15.26 -23.82 14.70
N ILE A 74 -16.42 -23.23 15.01
CA ILE A 74 -16.97 -22.06 14.35
C ILE A 74 -17.09 -20.91 15.34
N GLY A 75 -16.73 -19.70 14.90
CA GLY A 75 -16.93 -18.46 15.65
C GLY A 75 -18.31 -17.88 15.34
N VAL A 76 -19.18 -17.78 16.34
CA VAL A 76 -20.51 -17.18 16.21
C VAL A 76 -20.53 -15.86 16.98
N ILE A 77 -20.83 -14.78 16.28
CA ILE A 77 -21.02 -13.45 16.86
C ILE A 77 -22.43 -13.40 17.48
N SER A 78 -22.52 -13.03 18.74
CA SER A 78 -23.81 -12.89 19.43
C SER A 78 -24.52 -11.62 18.99
N GLU A 79 -25.82 -11.72 18.67
CA GLU A 79 -26.65 -10.55 18.33
C GLU A 79 -27.15 -9.80 19.58
N THR A 80 -27.18 -10.47 20.73
CA THR A 80 -27.78 -9.94 21.96
C THR A 80 -26.78 -9.71 23.08
N ASP A 81 -25.67 -10.45 23.09
CA ASP A 81 -24.66 -10.37 24.15
C ASP A 81 -23.49 -9.48 23.73
N THR A 82 -23.32 -8.38 24.44
CA THR A 82 -22.27 -7.39 24.21
C THR A 82 -21.26 -7.36 25.36
N VAL A 83 -20.05 -6.89 25.08
CA VAL A 83 -19.03 -6.58 26.08
C VAL A 83 -18.74 -5.09 26.05
N LYS A 84 -18.80 -4.47 27.24
CA LYS A 84 -18.39 -3.07 27.45
C LYS A 84 -17.03 -2.98 28.10
N LEU A 85 -16.14 -2.11 27.63
CA LEU A 85 -14.84 -1.92 28.27
C LEU A 85 -15.01 -1.42 29.72
N SER A 86 -15.95 -0.49 29.94
CA SER A 86 -16.27 0.04 31.26
C SER A 86 -16.73 -1.03 32.26
N SER A 87 -17.26 -2.16 31.81
CA SER A 87 -17.69 -3.26 32.68
C SER A 87 -16.53 -3.92 33.45
N PHE A 88 -15.28 -3.71 33.01
CA PHE A 88 -14.06 -4.22 33.65
C PHE A 88 -13.38 -3.23 34.60
N ARG A 89 -13.86 -1.98 34.69
CA ARG A 89 -13.28 -0.95 35.58
C ARG A 89 -13.25 -1.43 37.03
N GLY A 90 -12.09 -1.31 37.66
CA GLY A 90 -11.87 -1.72 39.06
C GLY A 90 -11.88 -3.23 39.30
N LYS A 91 -12.04 -4.07 38.28
CA LYS A 91 -12.09 -5.53 38.42
C LYS A 91 -10.77 -6.19 38.03
N LYS A 92 -10.24 -5.84 36.87
CA LYS A 92 -9.00 -6.43 36.32
C LYS A 92 -8.37 -5.53 35.26
N PRO A 93 -7.04 -5.60 35.06
CA PRO A 93 -6.42 -4.98 33.90
C PRO A 93 -6.96 -5.61 32.61
N VAL A 94 -7.05 -4.79 31.55
CA VAL A 94 -7.53 -5.21 30.23
C VAL A 94 -6.50 -4.81 29.19
N CYS A 95 -6.17 -5.74 28.29
CA CYS A 95 -5.36 -5.49 27.10
C CYS A 95 -6.26 -5.66 25.87
N MET A 96 -6.29 -4.66 24.99
CA MET A 96 -7.01 -4.71 23.73
C MET A 96 -6.01 -4.96 22.59
N ILE A 97 -6.26 -6.00 21.81
CA ILE A 97 -5.44 -6.37 20.66
C ILE A 97 -6.33 -6.25 19.42
N MET A 98 -5.88 -5.47 18.45
CA MET A 98 -6.54 -5.33 17.15
C MET A 98 -5.64 -5.97 16.10
N SER A 99 -6.19 -6.92 15.35
CA SER A 99 -5.54 -7.52 14.18
C SER A 99 -6.41 -7.31 12.95
N SER A 100 -5.78 -7.15 11.80
CA SER A 100 -6.48 -7.15 10.51
C SER A 100 -6.75 -8.59 10.08
N TYR A 101 -7.94 -8.83 9.53
CA TYR A 101 -8.21 -10.02 8.75
C TYR A 101 -8.04 -9.65 7.26
N THR A 102 -7.14 -10.32 6.57
CA THR A 102 -6.91 -10.17 5.12
C THR A 102 -7.28 -11.45 4.39
#